data_AF-A0A1I2MP72-F1
#
_entry.id   AF-A0A1I2MP72-F1
#
_cell.length_a   1.000
_cell.length_b   1.000
_cell.length_c   1.000
_cell.angle_alpha   90.00
_cell.angle_beta   90.00
_cell.angle_gamma   90.00
#
_symmetry.space_group_name_H-M   'P 1'
#
loop_
_entity.id
_entity.type
_entity.pdbx_description
1 polymer ?
#
loop_
_entity_poly.entity_id
_entity_poly.type
_entity_poly.pdbx_seq_one_letter_code
_entity_poly.pdbx_strand_id
1 'polypeptide(L)'
;MKSSFLRCAGAALLPLTLAACMSGTPYVDKNLGMAATDLRNAQIMNPGADRNMAPPLGLDGPAAKAGYDQYVKSFKAPEKNTSSFLIGVGR
;
A
#
# COMPACT_ATOMS: atom_id res chain seq x y z
N MET A 1 -3.90 -45.67 -29.68
CA MET A 1 -3.53 -45.89 -28.26
C MET A 1 -2.29 -45.10 -27.84
N LYS A 2 -1.18 -45.10 -28.60
CA LYS A 2 0.03 -44.29 -28.29
C LYS A 2 -0.21 -42.77 -28.23
N SER A 3 -1.05 -42.21 -29.09
CA SER A 3 -1.36 -40.77 -29.14
C SER A 3 -2.24 -40.29 -27.97
N SER A 4 -3.17 -41.11 -27.46
CA SER A 4 -3.93 -40.77 -26.25
C SER A 4 -3.05 -40.78 -25.00
N PHE A 5 -2.10 -41.71 -24.91
CA PHE A 5 -1.14 -41.75 -23.79
C PHE A 5 -0.24 -40.51 -23.76
N LEU A 6 0.25 -40.07 -24.93
CA LEU A 6 1.07 -38.86 -25.05
C LEU A 6 0.29 -37.59 -24.69
N ARG A 7 -1.01 -37.53 -25.05
CA ARG A 7 -1.91 -36.42 -24.72
C ARG A 7 -2.22 -36.35 -23.23
N CYS A 8 -2.51 -37.49 -22.59
CA CYS A 8 -2.73 -37.53 -21.14
C CYS A 8 -1.46 -37.18 -20.35
N ALA A 9 -0.29 -37.65 -20.80
CA ALA A 9 1.00 -37.31 -20.18
C ALA A 9 1.30 -35.81 -20.29
N GLY A 10 1.08 -35.21 -21.46
CA GLY A 10 1.24 -33.77 -21.67
C GLY A 10 0.30 -32.93 -20.81
N ALA A 11 -0.97 -33.34 -20.69
CA ALA A 11 -1.95 -32.64 -19.87
C ALA A 11 -1.61 -32.68 -18.36
N ALA A 12 -0.99 -33.77 -17.89
CA ALA A 12 -0.57 -33.90 -16.49
C ALA A 12 0.73 -33.15 -16.18
N LEU A 13 1.68 -33.09 -17.12
CA LEU A 13 3.00 -32.47 -16.91
C LEU A 13 2.97 -30.93 -17.02
N LEU A 14 2.08 -30.36 -17.84
CA LEU A 14 1.97 -28.91 -18.03
C LEU A 14 1.77 -28.12 -16.70
N PRO A 15 0.81 -28.47 -15.82
CA PRO A 15 0.61 -27.73 -14.57
C PRO A 15 1.76 -27.87 -13.58
N LEU A 16 2.47 -29.01 -13.56
CA LEU A 16 3.65 -29.22 -12.73
C LEU A 16 4.81 -28.28 -13.12
N THR A 17 4.99 -28.05 -14.42
CA THR A 17 6.01 -27.10 -14.91
C THR A 17 5.66 -25.64 -14.62
N LEU A 18 4.37 -25.28 -14.63
CA LEU A 18 3.92 -23.95 -14.22
C LEU A 18 4.09 -23.71 -12.71
N ALA A 19 3.82 -24.73 -11.89
CA ALA A 19 4.00 -24.66 -10.44
C ALA A 19 5.48 -24.53 -10.03
N ALA A 20 6.41 -25.07 -10.82
CA ALA A 20 7.84 -24.99 -10.55
C ALA A 20 8.41 -23.56 -10.67
N CYS A 21 7.77 -22.68 -11.43
CA CYS A 21 8.16 -21.26 -11.52
C CYS A 21 7.69 -20.43 -10.31
N MET A 22 6.81 -21.00 -9.48
CA MET A 22 6.31 -20.33 -8.29
C MET A 22 7.24 -20.68 -7.12
N SER A 23 8.30 -19.89 -6.94
CA SER A 23 9.11 -19.96 -5.73
C SER A 23 8.21 -19.54 -4.56
N GLY A 24 7.85 -20.50 -3.71
CA GLY A 24 7.15 -20.19 -2.47
C GLY A 24 7.94 -19.14 -1.69
N THR A 25 7.22 -18.26 -0.98
CA THR A 25 7.81 -17.19 -0.16
C THR A 25 7.73 -17.52 1.33
N PRO A 26 8.22 -18.69 1.79
CA PRO A 26 7.95 -19.18 3.16
C PRO A 26 8.51 -18.25 4.24
N TYR A 27 9.59 -17.51 3.95
CA TYR A 27 10.14 -16.53 4.87
C TYR A 27 9.38 -15.20 4.86
N VAL A 28 8.86 -14.77 3.72
CA VAL A 28 8.10 -13.50 3.62
C VAL A 28 6.73 -13.70 4.25
N ASP A 29 6.04 -14.78 3.91
CA ASP A 29 4.69 -15.07 4.40
C ASP A 29 4.69 -15.29 5.92
N LYS A 30 5.73 -15.96 6.44
CA LYS A 30 5.91 -16.18 7.89
C LYS A 30 6.13 -14.87 8.67
N ASN A 31 6.82 -13.89 8.08
CA ASN A 31 7.21 -12.67 8.78
C ASN A 31 6.33 -11.45 8.44
N LEU A 32 5.34 -11.61 7.55
CA LEU A 32 4.48 -10.52 7.09
C LEU A 32 3.81 -9.78 8.26
N GLY A 33 3.31 -10.50 9.26
CA GLY A 33 2.66 -9.90 10.43
C GLY A 33 3.62 -9.07 11.28
N MET A 34 4.87 -9.52 11.44
CA MET A 34 5.92 -8.78 12.15
C MET A 34 6.30 -7.53 11.37
N ALA A 35 6.59 -7.68 10.08
CA ALA A 35 6.94 -6.56 9.22
C ALA A 35 5.83 -5.48 9.16
N ALA A 36 4.57 -5.90 9.08
CA ALA A 36 3.44 -4.98 9.11
C ALA A 36 3.31 -4.25 10.46
N THR A 37 3.58 -4.94 11.57
CA THR A 37 3.57 -4.36 12.91
C THR A 37 4.70 -3.35 13.09
N ASP A 38 5.90 -3.69 12.61
CA ASP A 38 7.06 -2.80 12.66
C ASP A 38 6.85 -1.54 11.82
N LEU A 39 6.34 -1.69 10.60
CA LEU A 39 5.99 -0.55 9.74
C LEU A 39 4.94 0.35 10.38
N ARG A 40 3.89 -0.24 10.97
CA ARG A 40 2.88 0.52 11.71
C ARG A 40 3.52 1.31 12.86
N ASN A 41 4.38 0.67 13.65
CA ASN A 41 5.04 1.32 14.78
C ASN A 41 5.98 2.44 14.33
N ALA A 42 6.66 2.27 13.19
CA ALA A 42 7.51 3.31 12.60
C ALA A 42 6.72 4.54 12.14
N GLN A 43 5.43 4.40 11.84
CA GLN A 43 4.54 5.51 11.49
C GLN A 43 3.99 6.26 12.70
N ILE A 44 4.14 5.74 13.92
CA ILE A 44 3.64 6.39 15.14
C ILE A 44 4.63 7.46 15.58
N MET A 45 4.31 8.73 15.31
CA MET A 45 5.15 9.88 15.68
C MET A 45 5.23 10.09 17.20
N ASN A 46 4.13 9.85 17.94
CA ASN A 46 4.08 10.02 19.39
C ASN A 46 3.29 8.86 20.04
N PRO A 47 3.96 7.80 20.51
CA PRO A 47 3.32 6.65 21.16
C PRO A 47 2.61 6.97 22.49
N GLY A 48 2.95 8.10 23.13
CA GLY A 48 2.40 8.52 24.43
C GLY A 48 1.53 9.77 24.35
N ALA A 49 0.90 10.02 23.20
CA ALA A 49 0.07 11.21 22.98
C ALA A 49 -1.14 11.28 23.95
N ASP A 50 -1.61 10.15 24.46
CA ASP A 50 -2.66 10.07 25.48
C ASP A 50 -2.26 10.69 26.83
N ARG A 51 -0.97 10.58 27.19
CA ARG A 51 -0.40 11.07 28.45
C ARG A 51 0.17 12.48 28.35
N ASN A 52 0.33 12.98 27.13
CA ASN A 52 0.88 14.31 26.87
C ASN A 52 -0.19 15.22 26.25
N MET A 53 -0.80 16.06 27.10
CA MET A 53 -1.74 17.09 26.65
C MET A 53 -1.06 18.36 26.14
N ALA A 54 0.28 18.38 25.98
CA ALA A 54 0.94 19.50 25.35
C ALA A 54 0.41 19.68 23.91
N PRO A 55 0.15 20.93 23.47
CA PRO A 55 -0.22 21.20 22.09
C PRO A 55 0.84 20.64 21.13
N PRO A 56 0.47 19.96 20.04
CA PRO A 56 1.42 19.51 19.04
C PRO A 56 2.23 20.69 18.48
N LEU A 57 3.55 20.49 18.32
CA LEU A 57 4.48 21.55 17.95
C LEU A 57 4.11 22.17 16.59
N GLY A 58 3.97 23.51 16.55
CA GLY A 58 4.02 24.28 15.30
C GLY A 58 2.68 24.67 14.65
N LEU A 59 1.53 24.39 15.27
CA LEU A 59 0.22 24.87 14.80
C LEU A 59 -0.37 25.85 15.81
N ASP A 60 -0.39 27.14 15.47
CA ASP A 60 -1.16 28.14 16.20
C ASP A 60 -2.66 27.93 15.93
N GLY A 61 -3.49 28.20 16.94
CA GLY A 61 -4.95 28.02 16.86
C GLY A 61 -5.58 28.65 15.60
N PRO A 62 -5.18 29.88 15.19
CA PRO A 62 -5.65 30.49 13.95
C PRO A 62 -5.27 29.70 12.69
N ALA A 63 -4.01 29.26 12.54
CA ALA A 63 -3.61 28.44 11.39
C ALA A 63 -4.33 27.09 11.35
N ALA A 64 -4.52 26.46 12.52
CA ALA A 64 -5.27 25.21 12.62
C ALA A 64 -6.72 25.39 12.15
N LYS A 65 -7.38 26.48 12.57
CA LYS A 65 -8.72 26.83 12.10
C LYS A 65 -8.75 27.11 10.60
N ALA A 66 -7.81 27.87 10.08
CA ALA A 66 -7.74 28.20 8.65
C ALA A 66 -7.56 26.94 7.79
N GLY A 67 -6.68 26.02 8.20
CA GLY A 67 -6.47 24.73 7.54
C GLY A 67 -7.73 23.86 7.57
N TYR A 68 -8.41 23.77 8.72
CA TYR A 68 -9.66 23.05 8.84
C TYR A 68 -10.77 23.65 7.96
N ASP A 69 -10.93 24.98 7.97
CA ASP A 69 -11.92 25.67 7.15
C ASP A 69 -11.64 25.47 5.65
N GLN A 70 -10.36 25.40 5.24
CA GLN A 70 -9.97 25.08 3.86
C GLN A 70 -10.28 23.62 3.50
N TYR A 71 -10.03 22.67 4.39
CA TYR A 71 -10.41 21.26 4.21
C TYR A 71 -11.93 21.12 4.04
N VAL A 72 -12.74 21.75 4.89
CA VAL A 72 -14.20 21.71 4.74
C VAL A 72 -14.65 22.36 3.42
N LYS A 73 -14.00 23.45 2.99
CA LYS A 73 -14.28 24.10 1.71
C LYS A 73 -13.92 23.21 0.51
N SER A 74 -12.88 22.38 0.58
CA SER A 74 -12.51 21.51 -0.54
C SER A 74 -13.57 20.47 -0.89
N PHE A 75 -14.43 20.06 0.06
CA PHE A 75 -15.58 19.18 -0.23
C PHE A 75 -16.77 19.89 -0.85
N LYS A 76 -16.81 21.23 -0.78
CA LYS A 76 -17.88 22.06 -1.38
C LYS A 76 -17.46 22.70 -2.68
N ALA A 77 -16.16 22.89 -2.87
CA ALA A 77 -15.60 23.39 -4.12
C ALA A 77 -15.69 22.27 -5.19
N PRO A 78 -16.15 22.57 -6.40
CA PRO A 78 -16.01 21.63 -7.51
C PRO A 78 -14.51 21.31 -7.68
N GLU A 79 -14.18 20.02 -7.89
CA GLU A 79 -12.79 19.61 -8.09
C GLU A 79 -12.16 20.45 -9.18
N LYS A 80 -11.19 21.29 -8.81
CA LYS A 80 -10.43 22.05 -9.78
C LYS A 80 -9.55 21.02 -10.48
N ASN A 81 -9.97 20.63 -11.68
CA ASN A 81 -9.26 19.66 -12.52
C ASN A 81 -7.86 20.22 -12.83
N THR A 82 -6.93 19.93 -11.93
CA THR A 82 -5.50 20.21 -12.05
C THR A 82 -4.84 18.96 -12.56
N SER A 83 -5.32 18.49 -13.71
CA SER A 83 -4.58 17.56 -14.56
C SER A 83 -3.40 18.30 -15.19
N SER A 84 -2.42 18.63 -14.34
CA SER A 84 -1.06 18.93 -14.74
C SER A 84 -0.12 17.98 -14.01
N PHE A 85 -0.42 16.68 -14.08
CA PHE A 85 0.64 15.67 -13.95
C PHE A 85 1.50 15.73 -15.21
N LEU A 86 2.43 16.68 -15.24
CA LEU A 86 3.61 16.62 -16.11
C LEU A 86 4.57 15.60 -15.49
N ILE A 87 4.18 14.32 -15.46
CA ILE A 87 5.15 13.25 -15.28
C ILE A 87 5.87 13.15 -16.61
N GLY A 88 6.93 13.94 -16.74
CA GLY A 88 7.86 13.90 -17.86
C GLY A 88 8.65 12.60 -17.84
N VAL A 89 8.03 11.49 -18.23
CA VAL A 89 8.79 10.32 -18.72
C VAL A 89 9.14 10.58 -20.18
N GLY A 90 10.15 11.41 -20.36
CA GLY A 90 10.82 11.62 -21.63
C GLY A 90 12.07 10.75 -21.69
N ARG A 91 11.93 9.61 -22.37
CA ARG A 91 12.96 8.60 -22.74
C ARG A 91 13.62 7.79 -21.63
#